data_AF-A0A061GFE7-F1
#
_entry.id   AF-A0A061GFE7-F1
#
_cell.length_a   1.000
_cell.length_b   1.000
_cell.length_c   1.000
_cell.angle_alpha   90.00
_cell.angle_beta   90.00
_cell.angle_gamma   90.00
#
_symmetry.space_group_name_H-M   'P 1'
#
loop_
_entity.id
_entity.type
_entity.pdbx_description
1 polymer ?
#
loop_
_entity_poly.entity_id
_entity_poly.type
_entity_poly.pdbx_seq_one_letter_code
_entity_poly.pdbx_strand_id
1 'polypeptide(L)'
;EAIVHESPSTVAASEGRLVIYEDNPPAALPPESSQQPSDHLLCTYQCRQMVKAEFLYTLSNAEKQICDYKSKLEALNENFSKAEAERKKFRDQFLYAEQELAAAKGREQMLHAQLLNEVDDSQERFKNQLESYNELQKKLQNEMNLRKKAESSAASAEEKATVLEGKLSQLSQSIEREKKRLHNELAQLKGESKLSVSRISADLEKMEFRANNAEKESDILKEQLEDLKKQFNECLHQKSELEKKLSSFSFPEVTSTESNILIKHLQEELRNYESEVREARKLKSSHENIELLKAKLLEEKGRRERAESELSKLQELQISFNKLEDELSSWKLMMKDIPGVSCPEDIPVKFATLQKEVIDSTIKIGDANARLKQIEVALDAAQLAKHDTETDAMLAKEKAEVLKSEVKRIELMLSVVTEERDKLRNVIDELKRPKNEEAGDEAASGNVVQELESSLAKKESCIKELQSNLHEQKEVNDRQHNEIKLLHDRLNNEARRIKSLERESDRLCSEISLLESKLGHGDYSAANTKVLRMVNTLAVDNEAKQTIEALQTELQKTKEKLQALEELKSQSGDTGKLVDSYISEKIMKLKEQIATLEKREERYKTVFADRISVFRRACCELFGYKVDIFVRKMN
;
A
#
# COMPACT_ATOMS: atom_id res chain seq x y z
N GLU A 1 60.10 37.52 7.84
CA GLU A 1 60.98 38.02 8.93
C GLU A 1 60.76 37.16 10.18
N ALA A 2 61.40 37.49 11.30
CA ALA A 2 61.15 36.84 12.61
C ALA A 2 60.24 37.71 13.51
N ILE A 3 60.12 37.36 14.80
CA ILE A 3 59.20 37.92 15.82
C ILE A 3 57.79 37.27 15.67
N VAL A 4 57.44 36.20 16.40
CA VAL A 4 57.25 36.06 17.86
C VAL A 4 56.06 36.87 18.38
N HIS A 5 55.02 36.17 18.86
CA HIS A 5 53.97 36.74 19.69
C HIS A 5 53.64 35.77 20.83
N GLU A 6 53.67 36.28 22.06
CA GLU A 6 53.34 35.54 23.27
C GLU A 6 51.84 35.65 23.60
N SER A 7 51.33 34.66 24.34
CA SER A 7 49.94 34.61 24.82
C SER A 7 49.76 35.46 26.10
N PRO A 8 48.68 36.25 26.23
CA PRO A 8 48.20 36.70 27.53
C PRO A 8 47.37 35.59 28.21
N SER A 9 47.49 35.47 29.54
CA SER A 9 46.82 34.41 30.32
C SER A 9 45.70 34.95 31.21
N THR A 10 44.70 34.08 31.47
CA THR A 10 43.83 34.00 32.67
C THR A 10 43.53 35.27 33.47
N VAL A 11 42.24 35.66 33.48
CA VAL A 11 41.67 36.67 34.39
C VAL A 11 41.95 36.35 35.86
N ALA A 12 42.44 37.33 36.62
CA ALA A 12 42.48 37.31 38.08
C ALA A 12 41.30 38.10 38.66
N ALA A 13 40.74 37.63 39.78
CA ALA A 13 39.65 38.33 40.47
C ALA A 13 40.18 39.53 41.28
N SER A 14 39.46 40.65 41.26
CA SER A 14 39.74 41.83 42.07
C SER A 14 38.76 41.92 43.26
N GLU A 15 39.27 41.76 44.48
CA GLU A 15 38.47 41.89 45.70
C GLU A 15 38.02 43.34 45.94
N GLY A 16 36.74 43.54 46.24
CA GLY A 16 36.17 44.86 46.51
C GLY A 16 36.53 45.39 47.89
N ARG A 17 37.66 46.07 48.04
CA ARG A 17 38.03 46.77 49.28
C ARG A 17 37.17 48.04 49.45
N LEU A 18 36.22 47.99 50.39
CA LEU A 18 35.52 49.18 50.89
C LEU A 18 36.54 50.18 51.47
N VAL A 19 36.43 51.46 51.10
CA VAL A 19 37.15 52.56 51.75
C VAL A 19 36.16 53.31 52.61
N ILE A 20 36.24 53.11 53.92
CA ILE A 20 35.56 53.94 54.91
C ILE A 20 36.44 55.17 55.14
N TYR A 21 35.86 56.36 55.02
CA TYR A 21 36.47 57.58 55.56
C TYR A 21 36.07 57.71 57.02
N GLU A 22 37.03 57.52 57.93
CA GLU A 22 36.90 57.92 59.33
C GLU A 22 37.32 59.39 59.49
N ASP A 23 36.71 60.10 60.45
CA ASP A 23 37.00 61.51 60.71
C ASP A 23 38.43 61.73 61.21
N ASN A 24 39.16 62.64 60.55
CA ASN A 24 40.44 63.13 61.07
C ASN A 24 40.17 64.13 62.22
N PRO A 25 40.65 63.88 63.45
CA PRO A 25 40.57 64.88 64.52
C PRO A 25 41.48 66.08 64.22
N PRO A 26 41.18 67.28 64.74
CA PRO A 26 42.05 68.45 64.56
C PRO A 26 43.46 68.21 65.12
N ALA A 27 44.49 68.48 64.31
CA ALA A 27 45.87 68.33 64.73
C ALA A 27 46.24 69.30 65.87
N ALA A 28 47.03 68.82 66.83
CA ALA A 28 47.42 69.58 68.01
C ALA A 28 48.39 70.74 67.69
N LEU A 29 48.39 71.74 68.56
CA LEU A 29 49.24 72.94 68.47
C LEU A 29 50.75 72.62 68.55
N PRO A 30 51.60 73.30 67.74
CA PRO A 30 53.03 73.44 68.02
C PRO A 30 53.28 74.21 69.33
N PRO A 31 54.46 74.06 69.97
CA PRO A 31 54.70 74.58 71.31
C PRO A 31 54.87 76.11 71.35
N GLU A 32 54.38 76.73 72.43
CA GLU A 32 54.69 78.13 72.75
C GLU A 32 56.18 78.31 73.07
N SER A 33 56.80 79.36 72.52
CA SER A 33 58.17 79.75 72.82
C SER A 33 58.22 81.18 73.37
N SER A 34 58.90 81.32 74.52
CA SER A 34 59.36 82.59 75.10
C SER A 34 58.35 83.76 75.15
N GLN A 35 57.49 83.77 76.17
CA GLN A 35 57.00 85.05 76.70
C GLN A 35 58.13 85.74 77.45
N GLN A 36 58.68 86.81 76.87
CA GLN A 36 59.54 87.77 77.56
C GLN A 36 58.71 89.03 77.85
N PRO A 37 58.69 89.57 79.08
CA PRO A 37 57.73 90.59 79.47
C PRO A 37 58.07 91.95 78.85
N SER A 38 57.33 92.33 77.81
CA SER A 38 57.21 93.73 77.39
C SER A 38 55.84 94.26 77.78
N ASP A 39 55.80 94.97 78.90
CA ASP A 39 54.78 96.00 79.10
C ASP A 39 54.81 97.02 77.94
N HIS A 40 53.76 97.86 77.87
CA HIS A 40 53.71 99.02 76.97
C HIS A 40 53.65 98.78 75.45
N LEU A 41 52.95 97.72 75.03
CA LEU A 41 52.11 97.81 73.82
C LEU A 41 50.64 97.86 74.21
N LEU A 42 50.18 99.05 74.62
CA LEU A 42 48.76 99.37 74.77
C LEU A 42 48.08 99.35 73.40
N CYS A 43 47.71 98.14 72.95
CA CYS A 43 46.86 97.92 71.80
C CYS A 43 45.65 98.86 71.90
N THR A 44 45.53 99.79 70.95
CA THR A 44 44.55 100.87 71.05
C THR A 44 43.13 100.29 70.97
N TYR A 45 42.13 101.07 71.42
CA TYR A 45 40.73 100.69 71.22
C TYR A 45 40.46 100.37 69.74
N GLN A 46 41.03 101.17 68.83
CA GLN A 46 40.93 100.99 67.38
C GLN A 46 41.54 99.66 66.91
N CYS A 47 42.73 99.27 67.38
CA CYS A 47 43.31 97.97 67.04
C CYS A 47 42.48 96.78 67.57
N ARG A 48 41.94 96.87 68.79
CA ARG A 48 41.01 95.84 69.32
C ARG A 48 39.72 95.76 68.51
N GLN A 49 39.13 96.89 68.09
CA GLN A 49 37.94 96.88 67.23
C GLN A 49 38.24 96.39 65.82
N MET A 50 39.44 96.65 65.27
CA MET A 50 39.86 96.15 63.96
C MET A 50 39.93 94.62 63.96
N VAL A 51 40.67 94.01 64.90
CA VAL A 51 40.77 92.54 65.02
C VAL A 51 39.40 91.91 65.35
N LYS A 52 38.56 92.58 66.16
CA LYS A 52 37.19 92.11 66.42
C LYS A 52 36.31 92.18 65.17
N ALA A 53 36.41 93.23 64.36
CA ALA A 53 35.67 93.36 63.11
C ALA A 53 36.13 92.33 62.07
N GLU A 54 37.44 92.10 61.97
CA GLU A 54 38.03 91.07 61.12
C GLU A 54 37.59 89.65 61.55
N PHE A 55 37.60 89.34 62.85
CA PHE A 55 37.09 88.07 63.38
C PHE A 55 35.58 87.90 63.13
N LEU A 56 34.76 88.92 63.35
CA LEU A 56 33.32 88.86 63.06
C LEU A 56 33.04 88.75 61.55
N TYR A 57 33.88 89.35 60.71
CA TYR A 57 33.81 89.20 59.25
C TYR A 57 34.18 87.78 58.80
N THR A 58 35.26 87.20 59.33
CA THR A 58 35.63 85.81 59.00
C THR A 58 34.62 84.80 59.54
N LEU A 59 34.07 85.00 60.74
CA LEU A 59 32.99 84.19 61.30
C LEU A 59 31.73 84.27 60.44
N SER A 60 31.26 85.48 60.09
CA SER A 60 30.08 85.66 59.23
C SER A 60 30.29 85.05 57.82
N ASN A 61 31.51 85.11 57.29
CA ASN A 61 31.86 84.46 56.02
C ASN A 61 31.91 82.93 56.15
N ALA A 62 32.30 82.37 57.30
CA ALA A 62 32.27 80.94 57.58
C ALA A 62 30.84 80.42 57.80
N GLU A 63 30.01 81.14 58.56
CA GLU A 63 28.57 80.87 58.71
C GLU A 63 27.87 80.87 57.34
N LYS A 64 28.17 81.86 56.50
CA LYS A 64 27.66 81.90 55.11
C LYS A 64 28.11 80.68 54.30
N GLN A 65 29.38 80.29 54.38
CA GLN A 65 29.87 79.07 53.71
C GLN A 65 29.16 77.81 54.22
N ILE A 66 28.90 77.69 55.53
CA ILE A 66 28.15 76.56 56.11
C ILE A 66 26.72 76.52 55.56
N CYS A 67 26.04 77.67 55.44
CA CYS A 67 24.74 77.77 54.78
C CYS A 67 24.82 77.37 53.29
N ASP A 68 25.81 77.89 52.55
CA ASP A 68 26.03 77.54 51.14
C ASP A 68 26.31 76.04 50.95
N TYR A 69 27.05 75.39 51.86
CA TYR A 69 27.28 73.94 51.84
C TYR A 69 26.04 73.14 52.22
N LYS A 70 25.27 73.59 53.22
CA LYS A 70 24.01 72.95 53.60
C LYS A 70 23.01 72.93 52.44
N SER A 71 22.79 74.07 51.78
CA SER A 71 21.89 74.13 50.62
C SER A 71 22.39 73.34 49.41
N LYS A 72 23.71 73.22 49.21
CA LYS A 72 24.29 72.30 48.21
C LYS A 72 24.01 70.83 48.55
N LEU A 73 24.11 70.45 49.82
CA LEU A 73 23.85 69.08 50.28
C LEU A 73 22.36 68.73 50.19
N GLU A 74 21.46 69.66 50.56
CA GLU A 74 20.01 69.51 50.40
C GLU A 74 19.63 69.33 48.91
N ALA A 75 20.16 70.18 48.02
CA ALA A 75 19.96 70.04 46.58
C ALA A 75 20.56 68.73 46.00
N LEU A 76 21.71 68.27 46.50
CA LEU A 76 22.31 66.99 46.09
C LEU A 76 21.46 65.80 46.55
N ASN A 77 20.91 65.84 47.77
CA ASN A 77 20.02 64.81 48.29
C ASN A 77 18.70 64.74 47.51
N GLU A 78 18.09 65.88 47.20
CA GLU A 78 16.93 65.91 46.28
C GLU A 78 17.26 65.27 44.92
N ASN A 79 18.41 65.59 44.34
CA ASN A 79 18.84 65.04 43.05
C ASN A 79 19.11 63.53 43.13
N PHE A 80 19.62 63.02 44.26
CA PHE A 80 19.73 61.59 44.51
C PHE A 80 18.35 60.92 44.59
N SER A 81 17.39 61.48 45.34
CA SER A 81 16.02 60.94 45.40
C SER A 81 15.32 60.94 44.04
N LYS A 82 15.53 61.98 43.21
CA LYS A 82 15.04 62.04 41.82
C LYS A 82 15.66 60.92 40.97
N ALA A 83 16.98 60.76 41.02
CA ALA A 83 17.71 59.73 40.30
C ALA A 83 17.34 58.30 40.75
N GLU A 84 17.04 58.07 42.03
CA GLU A 84 16.57 56.77 42.52
C GLU A 84 15.13 56.48 42.07
N ALA A 85 14.24 57.48 42.08
CA ALA A 85 12.89 57.33 41.54
C ALA A 85 12.91 57.03 40.03
N GLU A 86 13.83 57.64 39.28
CA GLU A 86 14.09 57.33 37.86
C GLU A 86 14.66 55.92 37.69
N ARG A 87 15.67 55.53 38.47
CA ARG A 87 16.22 54.16 38.49
C ARG A 87 15.14 53.11 38.72
N LYS A 88 14.19 53.37 39.63
CA LYS A 88 13.05 52.48 39.85
C LYS A 88 12.14 52.42 38.62
N LYS A 89 11.73 53.57 38.05
CA LYS A 89 10.92 53.62 36.82
C LYS A 89 11.56 52.84 35.67
N PHE A 90 12.87 52.99 35.45
CA PHE A 90 13.58 52.23 34.42
C PHE A 90 13.64 50.73 34.71
N ARG A 91 13.77 50.31 35.97
CA ARG A 91 13.71 48.88 36.35
C ARG A 91 12.31 48.30 36.12
N ASP A 92 11.27 49.02 36.51
CA ASP A 92 9.89 48.59 36.33
C ASP A 92 9.55 48.51 34.82
N GLN A 93 10.00 49.49 34.02
CA GLN A 93 9.92 49.45 32.55
C GLN A 93 10.71 48.30 31.91
N PHE A 94 11.89 47.94 32.45
CA PHE A 94 12.67 46.81 31.97
C PHE A 94 11.96 45.47 32.21
N LEU A 95 11.49 45.24 33.45
CA LEU A 95 10.73 44.02 33.81
C LEU A 95 9.43 43.93 32.99
N TYR A 96 8.81 45.09 32.72
CA TYR A 96 7.68 45.18 31.82
C TYR A 96 8.09 44.75 30.40
N ALA A 97 9.12 45.33 29.79
CA ALA A 97 9.58 44.93 28.44
C ALA A 97 9.96 43.44 28.34
N GLU A 98 10.67 42.90 29.33
CA GLU A 98 11.06 41.47 29.40
C GLU A 98 9.86 40.51 29.36
N GLN A 99 8.77 40.83 30.08
CA GLN A 99 7.54 40.04 30.06
C GLN A 99 6.85 40.04 28.67
N GLU A 100 6.86 41.16 27.94
CA GLU A 100 6.22 41.21 26.61
C GLU A 100 7.07 40.53 25.54
N LEU A 101 8.40 40.59 25.64
CA LEU A 101 9.27 39.75 24.81
C LEU A 101 8.97 38.26 25.05
N ALA A 102 8.82 37.83 26.31
CA ALA A 102 8.48 36.44 26.62
C ALA A 102 7.12 36.04 26.01
N ALA A 103 6.11 36.89 26.12
CA ALA A 103 4.80 36.66 25.49
C ALA A 103 4.86 36.70 23.95
N ALA A 104 5.70 37.56 23.36
CA ALA A 104 5.92 37.62 21.92
C ALA A 104 6.60 36.36 21.39
N LYS A 105 7.67 35.90 22.05
CA LYS A 105 8.34 34.63 21.75
C LYS A 105 7.40 33.43 21.86
N GLY A 106 6.52 33.41 22.87
CA GLY A 106 5.50 32.37 22.98
C GLY A 106 4.52 32.34 21.80
N ARG A 107 4.05 33.51 21.34
CA ARG A 107 3.22 33.61 20.12
C ARG A 107 3.99 33.22 18.85
N GLU A 108 5.25 33.62 18.75
CA GLU A 108 6.12 33.29 17.61
C GLU A 108 6.37 31.78 17.54
N GLN A 109 6.70 31.13 18.66
CA GLN A 109 6.89 29.69 18.75
C GLN A 109 5.59 28.92 18.42
N MET A 110 4.43 29.41 18.86
CA MET A 110 3.14 28.83 18.49
C MET A 110 2.87 28.95 16.98
N LEU A 111 3.20 30.09 16.36
CA LEU A 111 3.05 30.30 14.92
C LEU A 111 4.02 29.42 14.10
N HIS A 112 5.29 29.32 14.51
CA HIS A 112 6.26 28.41 13.88
C HIS A 112 5.82 26.94 13.99
N ALA A 113 5.29 26.52 15.16
CA ALA A 113 4.78 25.17 15.35
C ALA A 113 3.53 24.90 14.49
N GLN A 114 2.61 25.87 14.38
CA GLN A 114 1.45 25.76 13.49
C GLN A 114 1.86 25.66 12.02
N LEU A 115 2.81 26.50 11.57
CA LEU A 115 3.30 26.49 10.20
C LEU A 115 4.06 25.20 9.86
N LEU A 116 4.87 24.69 10.78
CA LEU A 116 5.55 23.41 10.63
C LEU A 116 4.54 22.26 10.49
N ASN A 117 3.55 22.20 11.37
CA ASN A 117 2.47 21.21 11.30
C ASN A 117 1.71 21.31 9.96
N GLU A 118 1.38 22.50 9.47
CA GLU A 118 0.69 22.68 8.18
C GLU A 118 1.55 22.25 6.98
N VAL A 119 2.87 22.49 7.03
CA VAL A 119 3.82 22.01 6.03
C VAL A 119 3.89 20.48 6.04
N ASP A 120 4.06 19.85 7.21
CA ASP A 120 4.11 18.39 7.36
C ASP A 120 2.79 17.73 6.91
N ASP A 121 1.64 18.28 7.32
CA ASP A 121 0.31 17.87 6.85
C ASP A 121 0.21 17.92 5.32
N SER A 122 0.68 19.02 4.71
CA SER A 122 0.64 19.18 3.25
C SER A 122 1.56 18.17 2.55
N GLN A 123 2.75 17.93 3.11
CA GLN A 123 3.74 16.99 2.59
C GLN A 123 3.22 15.54 2.68
N GLU A 124 2.55 15.18 3.78
CA GLU A 124 1.93 13.85 3.91
C GLU A 124 0.76 13.69 2.92
N ARG A 125 -0.10 14.71 2.75
CA ARG A 125 -1.16 14.70 1.72
C ARG A 125 -0.59 14.49 0.32
N PHE A 126 0.48 15.20 -0.07
CA PHE A 126 1.12 15.01 -1.37
C PHE A 126 1.78 13.64 -1.52
N LYS A 127 2.43 13.12 -0.47
CA LYS A 127 3.00 11.76 -0.45
C LYS A 127 1.90 10.71 -0.64
N ASN A 128 0.81 10.79 0.11
CA ASN A 128 -0.33 9.89 0.04
C ASN A 128 -1.00 9.94 -1.35
N GLN A 129 -1.10 11.13 -1.97
CA GLN A 129 -1.54 11.27 -3.36
C GLN A 129 -0.59 10.58 -4.35
N LEU A 130 0.73 10.80 -4.22
CA LEU A 130 1.74 10.19 -5.08
C LEU A 130 1.77 8.66 -4.96
N GLU A 131 1.61 8.11 -3.75
CA GLU A 131 1.48 6.67 -3.52
C GLU A 131 0.20 6.11 -4.19
N SER A 132 -0.93 6.83 -4.09
CA SER A 132 -2.18 6.44 -4.77
C SER A 132 -2.05 6.47 -6.31
N TYR A 133 -1.32 7.44 -6.87
CA TYR A 133 -1.03 7.51 -8.30
C TYR A 133 -0.15 6.33 -8.75
N ASN A 134 0.90 6.02 -8.00
CA ASN A 134 1.76 4.86 -8.26
C ASN A 134 1.00 3.53 -8.17
N GLU A 135 0.01 3.40 -7.27
CA GLU A 135 -0.90 2.25 -7.26
C GLU A 135 -1.80 2.19 -8.50
N LEU A 136 -2.41 3.32 -8.90
CA LEU A 136 -3.26 3.38 -10.09
C LEU A 136 -2.47 3.06 -11.37
N GLN A 137 -1.23 3.53 -11.47
CA GLN A 137 -0.33 3.20 -12.58
C GLN A 137 0.01 1.69 -12.62
N LYS A 138 0.27 1.07 -11.46
CA LYS A 138 0.47 -0.40 -11.36
C LYS A 138 -0.79 -1.18 -11.77
N LYS A 139 -1.97 -0.73 -11.31
CA LYS A 139 -3.27 -1.32 -11.67
C LYS A 139 -3.52 -1.22 -13.17
N LEU A 140 -3.32 -0.04 -13.77
CA LEU A 140 -3.42 0.19 -15.22
C LEU A 140 -2.46 -0.71 -16.02
N GLN A 141 -1.20 -0.82 -15.61
CA GLN A 141 -0.24 -1.68 -16.29
C GLN A 141 -0.62 -3.17 -16.19
N ASN A 142 -1.18 -3.60 -15.05
CA ASN A 142 -1.70 -4.96 -14.89
C ASN A 142 -2.92 -5.22 -15.80
N GLU A 143 -3.87 -4.28 -15.87
CA GLU A 143 -5.01 -4.38 -16.79
C GLU A 143 -4.58 -4.41 -18.26
N MET A 144 -3.61 -3.58 -18.67
CA MET A 144 -3.03 -3.65 -20.02
C MET A 144 -2.37 -5.02 -20.31
N ASN A 145 -1.69 -5.59 -19.32
CA ASN A 145 -1.08 -6.92 -19.44
C ASN A 145 -2.13 -8.06 -19.49
N LEU A 146 -3.21 -7.97 -18.71
CA LEU A 146 -4.33 -8.92 -18.74
C LEU A 146 -5.10 -8.83 -20.05
N ARG A 147 -5.43 -7.61 -20.50
CA ARG A 147 -6.07 -7.34 -21.79
C ARG A 147 -5.25 -7.91 -22.95
N LYS A 148 -3.94 -7.64 -23.00
CA LYS A 148 -3.06 -8.19 -24.05
C LYS A 148 -3.03 -9.72 -24.06
N LYS A 149 -3.07 -10.37 -22.88
CA LYS A 149 -3.21 -11.83 -22.77
C LYS A 149 -4.56 -12.30 -23.31
N ALA A 150 -5.65 -11.65 -22.91
CA ALA A 150 -7.01 -11.98 -23.36
C ALA A 150 -7.15 -11.83 -24.89
N GLU A 151 -6.65 -10.74 -25.47
CA GLU A 151 -6.60 -10.50 -26.92
C GLU A 151 -5.80 -11.58 -27.66
N SER A 152 -4.63 -11.98 -27.12
CA SER A 152 -3.84 -13.09 -27.71
C SER A 152 -4.52 -14.47 -27.61
N SER A 153 -5.27 -14.70 -26.53
CA SER A 153 -6.05 -15.94 -26.34
C SER A 153 -7.26 -15.98 -27.28
N ALA A 154 -7.96 -14.87 -27.42
CA ALA A 154 -9.08 -14.70 -28.35
C ALA A 154 -8.63 -14.93 -29.80
N ALA A 155 -7.53 -14.31 -30.24
CA ALA A 155 -6.98 -14.53 -31.58
C ALA A 155 -6.60 -16.00 -31.83
N SER A 156 -6.01 -16.69 -30.84
CA SER A 156 -5.71 -18.13 -30.97
C SER A 156 -6.97 -19.01 -30.95
N ALA A 157 -8.05 -18.59 -30.28
CA ALA A 157 -9.34 -19.27 -30.32
C ALA A 157 -10.06 -19.08 -31.66
N GLU A 158 -9.98 -17.88 -32.24
CA GLU A 158 -10.51 -17.52 -33.56
C GLU A 158 -9.77 -18.27 -34.69
N GLU A 159 -8.44 -18.35 -34.63
CA GLU A 159 -7.62 -19.18 -35.52
C GLU A 159 -8.04 -20.66 -35.44
N LYS A 160 -8.21 -21.20 -34.22
CA LYS A 160 -8.70 -22.59 -34.03
C LYS A 160 -10.12 -22.78 -34.55
N ALA A 161 -11.00 -21.80 -34.38
CA ALA A 161 -12.37 -21.85 -34.89
C ALA A 161 -12.38 -21.90 -36.42
N THR A 162 -11.70 -20.98 -37.11
CA THR A 162 -11.63 -20.97 -38.58
C THR A 162 -10.99 -22.23 -39.16
N VAL A 163 -9.97 -22.81 -38.49
CA VAL A 163 -9.40 -24.11 -38.85
C VAL A 163 -10.39 -25.27 -38.67
N LEU A 164 -11.23 -25.24 -37.63
CA LEU A 164 -12.27 -26.25 -37.41
C LEU A 164 -13.45 -26.10 -38.40
N GLU A 165 -13.88 -24.87 -38.69
CA GLU A 165 -14.89 -24.58 -39.72
C GLU A 165 -14.42 -25.00 -41.12
N GLY A 166 -13.14 -24.78 -41.44
CA GLY A 166 -12.52 -25.27 -42.67
C GLY A 166 -12.55 -26.80 -42.77
N LYS A 167 -12.18 -27.51 -41.69
CA LYS A 167 -12.25 -28.98 -41.62
C LYS A 167 -13.69 -29.51 -41.72
N LEU A 168 -14.64 -28.88 -41.02
CA LEU A 168 -16.05 -29.25 -41.04
C LEU A 168 -16.66 -29.03 -42.43
N SER A 169 -16.29 -27.93 -43.10
CA SER A 169 -16.67 -27.65 -44.50
C SER A 169 -16.11 -28.70 -45.46
N GLN A 170 -14.84 -29.09 -45.32
CA GLN A 170 -14.24 -30.16 -46.13
C GLN A 170 -14.92 -31.52 -45.89
N LEU A 171 -15.19 -31.88 -44.64
CA LEU A 171 -15.89 -33.11 -44.26
C LEU A 171 -17.31 -33.13 -44.84
N SER A 172 -18.06 -32.04 -44.68
CA SER A 172 -19.42 -31.85 -45.21
C SER A 172 -19.46 -32.02 -46.73
N GLN A 173 -18.52 -31.40 -47.46
CA GLN A 173 -18.38 -31.62 -48.90
C GLN A 173 -18.00 -33.07 -49.25
N SER A 174 -17.20 -33.76 -48.43
CA SER A 174 -16.86 -35.17 -48.66
C SER A 174 -18.10 -36.07 -48.50
N ILE A 175 -18.83 -35.91 -47.40
CA ILE A 175 -20.08 -36.65 -47.10
C ILE A 175 -21.12 -36.41 -48.21
N GLU A 176 -21.27 -35.18 -48.69
CA GLU A 176 -22.22 -34.87 -49.77
C GLU A 176 -21.78 -35.42 -51.15
N ARG A 177 -20.47 -35.59 -51.41
CA ARG A 177 -19.97 -36.33 -52.59
C ARG A 177 -20.22 -37.82 -52.47
N GLU A 178 -19.99 -38.39 -51.29
CA GLU A 178 -20.15 -39.83 -51.01
C GLU A 178 -21.62 -40.26 -51.00
N LYS A 179 -22.49 -39.47 -50.37
CA LYS A 179 -23.95 -39.60 -50.44
C LYS A 179 -24.46 -39.60 -51.89
N LYS A 180 -23.90 -38.75 -52.77
CA LYS A 180 -24.23 -38.75 -54.21
C LYS A 180 -23.73 -40.02 -54.91
N ARG A 181 -22.54 -40.51 -54.57
CA ARG A 181 -22.02 -41.80 -55.07
C ARG A 181 -22.94 -42.96 -54.68
N LEU A 182 -23.23 -43.12 -53.40
CA LEU A 182 -24.09 -44.18 -52.87
C LEU A 182 -25.52 -44.11 -53.43
N HIS A 183 -26.05 -42.90 -53.65
CA HIS A 183 -27.36 -42.73 -54.30
C HIS A 183 -27.36 -43.20 -55.75
N ASN A 184 -26.29 -42.93 -56.51
CA ASN A 184 -26.13 -43.41 -57.88
C ASN A 184 -25.95 -44.94 -57.93
N GLU A 185 -25.15 -45.51 -57.02
CA GLU A 185 -24.96 -46.96 -56.88
C GLU A 185 -26.28 -47.68 -56.52
N LEU A 186 -27.07 -47.13 -55.59
CA LEU A 186 -28.42 -47.63 -55.28
C LEU A 186 -29.38 -47.52 -56.47
N ALA A 187 -29.30 -46.45 -57.27
CA ALA A 187 -30.10 -46.29 -58.47
C ALA A 187 -29.71 -47.33 -59.56
N GLN A 188 -28.42 -47.57 -59.74
CA GLN A 188 -27.88 -48.59 -60.65
C GLN A 188 -28.31 -49.99 -60.22
N LEU A 189 -28.04 -50.39 -58.97
CA LEU A 189 -28.41 -51.71 -58.44
C LEU A 189 -29.92 -51.95 -58.50
N LYS A 190 -30.74 -50.91 -58.29
CA LYS A 190 -32.20 -50.99 -58.46
C LYS A 190 -32.64 -51.16 -59.91
N GLY A 191 -31.86 -50.63 -60.87
CA GLY A 191 -32.04 -50.87 -62.30
C GLY A 191 -31.65 -52.30 -62.71
N GLU A 192 -30.46 -52.73 -62.31
CA GLU A 192 -29.94 -54.08 -62.58
C GLU A 192 -30.81 -55.17 -61.94
N SER A 193 -31.25 -54.96 -60.70
CA SER A 193 -32.19 -55.85 -60.00
C SER A 193 -33.51 -55.99 -60.77
N LYS A 194 -34.11 -54.87 -61.23
CA LYS A 194 -35.32 -54.91 -62.08
C LYS A 194 -35.09 -55.70 -63.37
N LEU A 195 -33.99 -55.43 -64.08
CA LEU A 195 -33.66 -56.14 -65.32
C LEU A 195 -33.42 -57.63 -65.10
N SER A 196 -32.80 -58.00 -63.97
CA SER A 196 -32.61 -59.40 -63.56
C SER A 196 -33.94 -60.09 -63.25
N VAL A 197 -34.82 -59.44 -62.47
CA VAL A 197 -36.17 -59.96 -62.19
C VAL A 197 -36.97 -60.13 -63.48
N SER A 198 -37.02 -59.13 -64.36
CA SER A 198 -37.71 -59.25 -65.65
C SER A 198 -37.15 -60.35 -66.55
N ARG A 199 -35.83 -60.61 -66.51
CA ARG A 199 -35.23 -61.74 -67.22
C ARG A 199 -35.65 -63.08 -66.62
N ILE A 200 -35.57 -63.21 -65.30
CA ILE A 200 -35.97 -64.44 -64.58
C ILE A 200 -37.45 -64.74 -64.80
N SER A 201 -38.35 -63.74 -64.74
CA SER A 201 -39.77 -63.92 -65.06
C SER A 201 -39.98 -64.39 -66.50
N ALA A 202 -39.35 -63.74 -67.49
CA ALA A 202 -39.48 -64.13 -68.89
C ALA A 202 -38.88 -65.51 -69.21
N ASP A 203 -37.86 -65.96 -68.47
CA ASP A 203 -37.31 -67.32 -68.61
C ASP A 203 -38.15 -68.37 -67.85
N LEU A 204 -38.80 -67.99 -66.74
CA LEU A 204 -39.78 -68.82 -66.02
C LEU A 204 -41.02 -69.07 -66.91
N GLU A 205 -41.61 -68.03 -67.50
CA GLU A 205 -42.74 -68.14 -68.45
C GLU A 205 -42.44 -69.10 -69.61
N LYS A 206 -41.22 -69.04 -70.17
CA LYS A 206 -40.77 -70.00 -71.22
C LYS A 206 -40.67 -71.43 -70.71
N MET A 207 -40.19 -71.62 -69.48
CA MET A 207 -40.06 -72.94 -68.87
C MET A 207 -41.41 -73.53 -68.48
N GLU A 208 -42.34 -72.71 -68.00
CA GLU A 208 -43.73 -73.07 -67.74
C GLU A 208 -44.46 -73.48 -69.03
N PHE A 209 -44.34 -72.68 -70.11
CA PHE A 209 -44.90 -73.04 -71.41
C PHE A 209 -44.32 -74.36 -71.96
N ARG A 210 -43.02 -74.62 -71.76
CA ARG A 210 -42.38 -75.89 -72.12
C ARG A 210 -42.90 -77.06 -71.28
N ALA A 211 -43.01 -76.89 -69.96
CA ALA A 211 -43.55 -77.91 -69.06
C ALA A 211 -45.00 -78.26 -69.44
N ASN A 212 -45.85 -77.25 -69.62
CA ASN A 212 -47.26 -77.40 -70.01
C ASN A 212 -47.46 -78.02 -71.41
N ASN A 213 -46.43 -78.06 -72.26
CA ASN A 213 -46.47 -78.78 -73.53
C ASN A 213 -45.94 -80.21 -73.38
N ALA A 214 -44.84 -80.41 -72.66
CA ALA A 214 -44.30 -81.73 -72.35
C ALA A 214 -45.30 -82.58 -71.51
N GLU A 215 -46.12 -81.96 -70.67
CA GLU A 215 -47.22 -82.62 -69.96
C GLU A 215 -48.31 -83.12 -70.91
N LYS A 216 -48.75 -82.29 -71.87
CA LYS A 216 -49.72 -82.69 -72.90
C LYS A 216 -49.18 -83.79 -73.83
N GLU A 217 -47.91 -83.69 -74.24
CA GLU A 217 -47.23 -84.73 -75.01
C GLU A 217 -47.14 -86.04 -74.20
N SER A 218 -46.83 -85.95 -72.91
CA SER A 218 -46.83 -87.08 -71.97
C SER A 218 -48.22 -87.73 -71.83
N ASP A 219 -49.29 -86.94 -71.73
CA ASP A 219 -50.66 -87.46 -71.64
C ASP A 219 -51.12 -88.14 -72.94
N ILE A 220 -50.81 -87.57 -74.10
CA ILE A 220 -51.05 -88.21 -75.41
C ILE A 220 -50.28 -89.54 -75.51
N LEU A 221 -49.03 -89.58 -75.05
CA LEU A 221 -48.23 -90.81 -75.03
C LEU A 221 -48.76 -91.85 -74.04
N LYS A 222 -49.33 -91.45 -72.89
CA LYS A 222 -50.02 -92.37 -71.95
C LYS A 222 -51.27 -92.97 -72.60
N GLU A 223 -52.07 -92.16 -73.29
CA GLU A 223 -53.27 -92.62 -73.99
C GLU A 223 -52.92 -93.63 -75.09
N GLN A 224 -51.92 -93.34 -75.92
CA GLN A 224 -51.39 -94.26 -76.94
C GLN A 224 -50.85 -95.56 -76.32
N LEU A 225 -50.13 -95.49 -75.20
CA LEU A 225 -49.59 -96.67 -74.51
C LEU A 225 -50.72 -97.55 -73.96
N GLU A 226 -51.75 -96.95 -73.35
CA GLU A 226 -52.89 -97.72 -72.82
C GLU A 226 -53.72 -98.37 -73.96
N ASP A 227 -53.81 -97.76 -75.14
CA ASP A 227 -54.41 -98.39 -76.33
C ASP A 227 -53.55 -99.54 -76.90
N LEU A 228 -52.23 -99.36 -77.00
CA LEU A 228 -51.30 -100.44 -77.35
C LEU A 228 -51.37 -101.60 -76.35
N LYS A 229 -51.55 -101.30 -75.06
CA LYS A 229 -51.72 -102.27 -73.97
C LYS A 229 -53.05 -103.05 -74.08
N LYS A 230 -54.15 -102.41 -74.51
CA LYS A 230 -55.40 -103.11 -74.88
C LYS A 230 -55.15 -104.10 -76.03
N GLN A 231 -54.53 -103.63 -77.12
CA GLN A 231 -54.21 -104.47 -78.29
C GLN A 231 -53.27 -105.64 -77.95
N PHE A 232 -52.29 -105.43 -77.07
CA PHE A 232 -51.39 -106.48 -76.61
C PHE A 232 -52.10 -107.53 -75.74
N ASN A 233 -53.03 -107.11 -74.88
CA ASN A 233 -53.85 -108.04 -74.08
C ASN A 233 -54.77 -108.89 -74.97
N GLU A 234 -55.36 -108.30 -76.02
CA GLU A 234 -56.12 -109.01 -77.06
C GLU A 234 -55.27 -110.12 -77.71
N CYS A 235 -54.03 -109.78 -78.10
CA CYS A 235 -53.08 -110.71 -78.71
C CYS A 235 -52.59 -111.80 -77.73
N LEU A 236 -52.37 -111.47 -76.45
CA LEU A 236 -52.07 -112.46 -75.41
C LEU A 236 -53.23 -113.43 -75.18
N HIS A 237 -54.48 -112.95 -75.24
CA HIS A 237 -55.64 -113.83 -75.11
C HIS A 237 -55.65 -114.87 -76.26
N GLN A 238 -55.46 -114.43 -77.50
CA GLN A 238 -55.34 -115.30 -78.69
C GLN A 238 -54.19 -116.30 -78.55
N LYS A 239 -53.02 -115.86 -78.06
CA LYS A 239 -51.86 -116.73 -77.79
C LYS A 239 -52.18 -117.81 -76.74
N SER A 240 -52.89 -117.45 -75.67
CA SER A 240 -53.24 -118.40 -74.60
C SER A 240 -54.18 -119.52 -75.06
N GLU A 241 -55.03 -119.27 -76.08
CA GLU A 241 -55.86 -120.30 -76.71
C GLU A 241 -55.07 -121.26 -77.60
N LEU A 242 -53.92 -120.83 -78.11
CA LEU A 242 -52.99 -121.68 -78.86
C LEU A 242 -52.11 -122.51 -77.93
N GLU A 243 -51.58 -121.92 -76.85
CA GLU A 243 -50.71 -122.63 -75.90
C GLU A 243 -51.44 -123.74 -75.13
N LYS A 244 -52.75 -123.58 -74.87
CA LYS A 244 -53.61 -124.67 -74.36
C LYS A 244 -53.66 -125.92 -75.24
N LYS A 245 -53.21 -125.87 -76.49
CA LYS A 245 -53.21 -126.99 -77.45
C LYS A 245 -51.86 -127.74 -77.51
N LEU A 246 -50.85 -127.30 -76.77
CA LEU A 246 -49.44 -127.63 -77.03
C LEU A 246 -48.68 -128.27 -75.84
N SER A 247 -49.31 -128.47 -74.69
CA SER A 247 -48.62 -128.92 -73.46
C SER A 247 -48.90 -130.39 -73.11
N SER A 248 -47.95 -131.28 -73.40
CA SER A 248 -47.83 -132.61 -72.76
C SER A 248 -46.38 -133.14 -72.79
N PHE A 249 -45.96 -133.81 -71.71
CA PHE A 249 -44.71 -134.58 -71.48
C PHE A 249 -43.37 -133.89 -71.05
N SER A 250 -43.19 -133.82 -69.71
CA SER A 250 -42.04 -134.39 -68.93
C SER A 250 -40.76 -133.59 -68.52
N PHE A 251 -40.01 -134.17 -67.56
CA PHE A 251 -38.96 -133.65 -66.63
C PHE A 251 -37.77 -134.68 -66.45
N PRO A 252 -36.97 -134.78 -65.34
CA PRO A 252 -35.83 -133.96 -64.79
C PRO A 252 -34.53 -134.78 -64.40
N GLU A 253 -33.62 -134.28 -63.51
CA GLU A 253 -33.04 -134.93 -62.26
C GLU A 253 -31.60 -134.46 -61.78
N VAL A 254 -31.03 -135.02 -60.67
CA VAL A 254 -29.83 -134.59 -59.83
C VAL A 254 -28.96 -135.83 -59.38
N THR A 255 -28.03 -136.00 -58.40
CA THR A 255 -27.44 -135.41 -57.13
C THR A 255 -26.03 -136.10 -56.85
N SER A 256 -25.20 -136.13 -55.76
CA SER A 256 -24.92 -135.54 -54.39
C SER A 256 -23.49 -136.00 -53.89
N THR A 257 -22.87 -135.51 -52.76
CA THR A 257 -21.91 -136.25 -51.84
C THR A 257 -21.30 -135.43 -50.65
N GLU A 258 -20.73 -136.13 -49.63
CA GLU A 258 -20.77 -135.70 -48.21
C GLU A 258 -19.44 -135.51 -47.42
N SER A 259 -18.35 -136.27 -47.70
CA SER A 259 -17.13 -136.29 -46.83
C SER A 259 -16.41 -134.92 -46.65
N ASN A 260 -16.68 -133.96 -47.53
CA ASN A 260 -16.18 -132.59 -47.46
C ASN A 260 -16.61 -131.81 -46.19
N ILE A 261 -17.59 -132.28 -45.42
CA ILE A 261 -18.22 -131.50 -44.34
C ILE A 261 -17.34 -131.37 -43.09
N LEU A 262 -16.67 -132.44 -42.63
CA LEU A 262 -15.91 -132.39 -41.38
C LEU A 262 -14.66 -131.50 -41.47
N ILE A 263 -13.94 -131.57 -42.60
CA ILE A 263 -12.76 -130.72 -42.85
C ILE A 263 -13.17 -129.24 -42.94
N LYS A 264 -14.34 -128.94 -43.53
CA LYS A 264 -14.90 -127.58 -43.53
C LYS A 264 -15.17 -127.10 -42.10
N HIS A 265 -15.74 -127.92 -41.22
CA HIS A 265 -16.10 -127.50 -39.86
C HIS A 265 -14.88 -127.04 -39.03
N LEU A 266 -13.77 -127.77 -39.05
CA LEU A 266 -12.53 -127.37 -38.35
C LEU A 266 -11.88 -126.13 -38.99
N GLN A 267 -12.00 -125.95 -40.31
CA GLN A 267 -11.60 -124.71 -40.98
C GLN A 267 -12.51 -123.53 -40.61
N GLU A 268 -13.78 -123.78 -40.29
CA GLU A 268 -14.75 -122.78 -39.82
C GLU A 268 -14.41 -122.31 -38.40
N GLU A 269 -14.06 -123.20 -37.48
CA GLU A 269 -13.63 -122.82 -36.12
C GLU A 269 -12.35 -121.96 -36.14
N LEU A 270 -11.37 -122.31 -36.97
CA LEU A 270 -10.16 -121.50 -37.15
C LEU A 270 -10.49 -120.13 -37.78
N ARG A 271 -11.41 -120.06 -38.76
CA ARG A 271 -11.91 -118.79 -39.29
C ARG A 271 -12.63 -117.95 -38.23
N ASN A 272 -13.39 -118.58 -37.34
CA ASN A 272 -14.15 -117.92 -36.29
C ASN A 272 -13.19 -117.29 -35.26
N TYR A 273 -12.25 -118.05 -34.70
CA TYR A 273 -11.26 -117.49 -33.77
C TYR A 273 -10.40 -116.38 -34.40
N GLU A 274 -10.02 -116.51 -35.67
CA GLU A 274 -9.30 -115.45 -36.38
C GLU A 274 -10.19 -114.21 -36.61
N SER A 275 -11.51 -114.38 -36.75
CA SER A 275 -12.47 -113.27 -36.80
C SER A 275 -12.65 -112.58 -35.45
N GLU A 276 -12.74 -113.34 -34.36
CA GLU A 276 -12.80 -112.81 -32.99
C GLU A 276 -11.54 -112.01 -32.64
N VAL A 277 -10.36 -112.52 -33.01
CA VAL A 277 -9.09 -111.79 -32.84
C VAL A 277 -9.03 -110.54 -33.70
N ARG A 278 -9.64 -110.53 -34.90
CA ARG A 278 -9.79 -109.31 -35.72
C ARG A 278 -10.75 -108.31 -35.10
N GLU A 279 -11.90 -108.73 -34.57
CA GLU A 279 -12.83 -107.84 -33.87
C GLU A 279 -12.24 -107.32 -32.55
N ALA A 280 -11.55 -108.15 -31.76
CA ALA A 280 -10.87 -107.71 -30.53
C ALA A 280 -9.79 -106.64 -30.81
N ARG A 281 -9.04 -106.77 -31.92
CA ARG A 281 -8.09 -105.74 -32.38
C ARG A 281 -8.80 -104.45 -32.79
N LYS A 282 -9.91 -104.53 -33.55
CA LYS A 282 -10.74 -103.36 -33.88
C LYS A 282 -11.27 -102.69 -32.61
N LEU A 283 -11.84 -103.46 -31.69
CA LEU A 283 -12.41 -102.97 -30.43
C LEU A 283 -11.36 -102.27 -29.56
N LYS A 284 -10.16 -102.84 -29.47
CA LYS A 284 -9.01 -102.20 -28.80
C LYS A 284 -8.65 -100.87 -29.46
N SER A 285 -8.46 -100.84 -30.78
CA SER A 285 -8.12 -99.60 -31.49
C SER A 285 -9.24 -98.54 -31.42
N SER A 286 -10.50 -98.97 -31.33
CA SER A 286 -11.66 -98.10 -31.11
C SER A 286 -11.62 -97.50 -29.70
N HIS A 287 -11.35 -98.32 -28.67
CA HIS A 287 -11.21 -97.86 -27.30
C HIS A 287 -10.04 -96.88 -27.12
N GLU A 288 -8.88 -97.16 -27.71
CA GLU A 288 -7.71 -96.26 -27.71
C GLU A 288 -8.03 -94.91 -28.37
N ASN A 289 -8.76 -94.90 -29.49
CA ASN A 289 -9.27 -93.68 -30.12
C ASN A 289 -10.31 -92.94 -29.23
N ILE A 290 -11.18 -93.66 -28.53
CA ILE A 290 -12.18 -93.08 -27.61
C ILE A 290 -11.51 -92.41 -26.40
N GLU A 291 -10.49 -93.02 -25.79
CA GLU A 291 -9.74 -92.38 -24.69
C GLU A 291 -8.95 -91.16 -25.18
N LEU A 292 -8.38 -91.20 -26.38
CA LEU A 292 -7.73 -90.03 -27.00
C LEU A 292 -8.74 -88.88 -27.25
N LEU A 293 -9.97 -89.20 -27.68
CA LEU A 293 -11.04 -88.20 -27.86
C LEU A 293 -11.51 -87.61 -26.52
N LYS A 294 -11.66 -88.44 -25.46
CA LYS A 294 -11.96 -87.94 -24.10
C LYS A 294 -10.87 -87.01 -23.59
N ALA A 295 -9.60 -87.36 -23.77
CA ALA A 295 -8.47 -86.52 -23.35
C ALA A 295 -8.49 -85.15 -24.03
N LYS A 296 -8.70 -85.11 -25.35
CA LYS A 296 -8.85 -83.85 -26.11
C LYS A 296 -10.08 -83.04 -25.68
N LEU A 297 -11.21 -83.70 -25.41
CA LEU A 297 -12.44 -83.04 -24.94
C LEU A 297 -12.26 -82.42 -23.54
N LEU A 298 -11.51 -83.06 -22.65
CA LEU A 298 -11.14 -82.48 -21.36
C LEU A 298 -10.18 -81.29 -21.51
N GLU A 299 -9.21 -81.36 -22.43
CA GLU A 299 -8.31 -80.25 -22.70
C GLU A 299 -9.06 -79.03 -23.27
N GLU A 300 -9.93 -79.23 -24.25
CA GLU A 300 -10.76 -78.16 -24.82
C GLU A 300 -11.77 -77.59 -23.81
N LYS A 301 -12.32 -78.42 -22.91
CA LYS A 301 -13.13 -77.94 -21.78
C LYS A 301 -12.31 -77.04 -20.85
N GLY A 302 -11.08 -77.44 -20.51
CA GLY A 302 -10.16 -76.62 -19.71
C GLY A 302 -9.56 -75.40 -20.44
N ARG A 303 -9.63 -75.34 -21.79
CA ARG A 303 -9.35 -74.14 -22.59
C ARG A 303 -10.56 -73.19 -22.55
N ARG A 304 -11.77 -73.71 -22.75
CA ARG A 304 -13.04 -72.96 -22.66
C ARG A 304 -13.24 -72.33 -21.29
N GLU A 305 -13.08 -73.09 -20.20
CA GLU A 305 -13.29 -72.58 -18.83
C GLU A 305 -12.34 -71.42 -18.48
N ARG A 306 -11.11 -71.45 -19.00
CA ARG A 306 -10.18 -70.31 -18.86
C ARG A 306 -10.64 -69.10 -19.64
N ALA A 307 -11.02 -69.26 -20.90
CA ALA A 307 -11.53 -68.18 -21.74
C ALA A 307 -12.82 -67.56 -21.17
N GLU A 308 -13.74 -68.37 -20.63
CA GLU A 308 -14.93 -67.89 -19.92
C GLU A 308 -14.54 -67.11 -18.66
N SER A 309 -13.55 -67.57 -17.89
CA SER A 309 -13.05 -66.82 -16.71
C SER A 309 -12.36 -65.50 -17.06
N GLU A 310 -11.74 -65.40 -18.24
CA GLU A 310 -11.11 -64.18 -18.75
C GLU A 310 -12.16 -63.20 -19.30
N LEU A 311 -13.23 -63.71 -19.92
CA LEU A 311 -14.36 -62.93 -20.38
C LEU A 311 -15.17 -62.33 -19.21
N SER A 312 -15.35 -63.07 -18.11
CA SER A 312 -15.94 -62.51 -16.87
C SER A 312 -15.08 -61.38 -16.28
N LYS A 313 -13.75 -61.55 -16.21
CA LYS A 313 -12.84 -60.48 -15.76
C LYS A 313 -12.88 -59.25 -16.67
N LEU A 314 -13.02 -59.45 -17.98
CA LEU A 314 -13.22 -58.34 -18.93
C LEU A 314 -14.55 -57.62 -18.70
N GLN A 315 -15.63 -58.31 -18.34
CA GLN A 315 -16.89 -57.66 -17.93
C GLN A 315 -16.74 -56.88 -16.62
N GLU A 316 -16.05 -57.42 -15.61
CA GLU A 316 -15.75 -56.70 -14.36
C GLU A 316 -14.93 -55.43 -14.61
N LEU A 317 -13.92 -55.51 -15.48
CA LEU A 317 -13.10 -54.37 -15.91
C LEU A 317 -13.89 -53.35 -16.74
N GLN A 318 -14.82 -53.79 -17.59
CA GLN A 318 -15.73 -52.88 -18.31
C GLN A 318 -16.64 -52.14 -17.33
N ILE A 319 -17.18 -52.81 -16.31
CA ILE A 319 -18.04 -52.20 -15.30
C ILE A 319 -17.24 -51.20 -14.43
N SER A 320 -15.98 -51.48 -14.09
CA SER A 320 -15.16 -50.53 -13.33
C SER A 320 -14.68 -49.35 -14.20
N PHE A 321 -14.38 -49.58 -15.48
CA PHE A 321 -14.08 -48.51 -16.44
C PHE A 321 -15.26 -47.55 -16.59
N ASN A 322 -16.47 -48.06 -16.83
CA ASN A 322 -17.66 -47.22 -16.98
C ASN A 322 -17.91 -46.35 -15.74
N LYS A 323 -17.74 -46.91 -14.52
CA LYS A 323 -17.86 -46.13 -13.27
C LYS A 323 -16.84 -44.99 -13.18
N LEU A 324 -15.59 -45.25 -13.56
CA LEU A 324 -14.55 -44.22 -13.59
C LEU A 324 -14.84 -43.15 -14.65
N GLU A 325 -15.45 -43.51 -15.78
CA GLU A 325 -15.89 -42.57 -16.82
C GLU A 325 -17.09 -41.72 -16.36
N ASP A 326 -18.05 -42.30 -15.64
CA ASP A 326 -19.17 -41.59 -14.99
C ASP A 326 -18.66 -40.61 -13.91
N GLU A 327 -17.78 -41.06 -13.01
CA GLU A 327 -17.15 -40.23 -11.98
C GLU A 327 -16.39 -39.06 -12.61
N LEU A 328 -15.52 -39.33 -13.59
CA LEU A 328 -14.75 -38.32 -14.31
C LEU A 328 -15.64 -37.35 -15.09
N SER A 329 -16.79 -37.81 -15.60
CA SER A 329 -17.80 -36.96 -16.22
C SER A 329 -18.52 -36.06 -15.20
N SER A 330 -18.77 -36.54 -13.98
CA SER A 330 -19.32 -35.73 -12.89
C SER A 330 -18.35 -34.62 -12.44
N TRP A 331 -17.05 -34.92 -12.35
CA TRP A 331 -16.01 -33.92 -12.07
C TRP A 331 -15.88 -32.88 -13.19
N LYS A 332 -15.96 -33.32 -14.46
CA LYS A 332 -16.02 -32.41 -15.63
C LYS A 332 -17.27 -31.53 -15.65
N LEU A 333 -18.39 -31.98 -15.09
CA LEU A 333 -19.59 -31.17 -14.95
C LEU A 333 -19.38 -30.11 -13.86
N MET A 334 -18.98 -30.53 -12.66
CA MET A 334 -18.71 -29.66 -11.52
C MET A 334 -17.68 -28.56 -11.83
N MET A 335 -16.64 -28.86 -12.61
CA MET A 335 -15.66 -27.84 -13.02
C MET A 335 -16.23 -26.77 -13.95
N LYS A 336 -17.25 -27.06 -14.78
CA LYS A 336 -17.89 -26.04 -15.65
C LYS A 336 -18.67 -25.00 -14.86
N ASP A 337 -19.18 -25.38 -13.68
CA ASP A 337 -19.94 -24.49 -12.81
C ASP A 337 -19.03 -23.51 -12.03
N ILE A 338 -17.70 -23.68 -12.10
CA ILE A 338 -16.71 -22.82 -11.41
C ILE A 338 -16.04 -21.86 -12.43
N PRO A 339 -16.34 -20.55 -12.40
CA PRO A 339 -15.82 -19.61 -13.39
C PRO A 339 -14.29 -19.47 -13.34
N GLY A 340 -13.64 -19.80 -14.46
CA GLY A 340 -12.19 -19.71 -14.64
C GLY A 340 -11.40 -20.94 -14.18
N VAL A 341 -12.06 -22.09 -13.98
CA VAL A 341 -11.41 -23.40 -13.81
C VAL A 341 -11.50 -24.18 -15.13
N SER A 342 -10.37 -24.68 -15.61
CA SER A 342 -10.24 -25.47 -16.85
C SER A 342 -9.70 -26.87 -16.62
N CYS A 343 -8.92 -27.08 -15.57
CA CYS A 343 -8.43 -28.37 -15.09
C CYS A 343 -8.50 -28.47 -13.55
N PRO A 344 -8.42 -29.66 -12.95
CA PRO A 344 -8.47 -29.83 -11.50
C PRO A 344 -7.40 -29.00 -10.75
N GLU A 345 -6.24 -28.79 -11.36
CA GLU A 345 -5.12 -28.02 -10.84
C GLU A 345 -5.42 -26.52 -10.74
N ASP A 346 -6.40 -26.01 -11.50
CA ASP A 346 -6.88 -24.63 -11.37
C ASP A 346 -7.69 -24.43 -10.08
N ILE A 347 -8.29 -25.48 -9.50
CA ILE A 347 -9.19 -25.35 -8.34
C ILE A 347 -8.43 -24.86 -7.08
N PRO A 348 -7.28 -25.46 -6.67
CA PRO A 348 -6.49 -24.92 -5.55
C PRO A 348 -5.98 -23.50 -5.82
N VAL A 349 -5.60 -23.18 -7.05
CA VAL A 349 -5.15 -21.84 -7.44
C VAL A 349 -6.28 -20.82 -7.31
N LYS A 350 -7.46 -21.14 -7.86
CA LYS A 350 -8.66 -20.29 -7.78
C LYS A 350 -9.09 -20.09 -6.33
N PHE A 351 -9.08 -21.14 -5.51
CA PHE A 351 -9.36 -21.07 -4.08
C PHE A 351 -8.37 -20.17 -3.34
N ALA A 352 -7.06 -20.32 -3.59
CA ALA A 352 -6.03 -19.45 -3.01
C ALA A 352 -6.17 -17.98 -3.44
N THR A 353 -6.55 -17.71 -4.71
CA THR A 353 -6.83 -16.33 -5.15
C THR A 353 -8.06 -15.74 -4.47
N LEU A 354 -9.13 -16.52 -4.28
CA LEU A 354 -10.33 -16.08 -3.57
C LEU A 354 -10.05 -15.86 -2.07
N GLN A 355 -9.27 -16.72 -1.42
CA GLN A 355 -8.84 -16.50 -0.03
C GLN A 355 -8.04 -15.19 0.09
N LYS A 356 -7.12 -14.92 -0.84
CA LYS A 356 -6.40 -13.65 -0.86
C LYS A 356 -7.32 -12.46 -1.12
N GLU A 357 -8.23 -12.56 -2.09
CA GLU A 357 -9.19 -11.50 -2.41
C GLU A 357 -10.11 -11.17 -1.23
N VAL A 358 -10.54 -12.18 -0.46
CA VAL A 358 -11.27 -12.00 0.80
C VAL A 358 -10.40 -11.27 1.83
N ILE A 359 -9.16 -11.70 2.07
CA ILE A 359 -8.24 -11.04 3.03
C ILE A 359 -7.97 -9.58 2.62
N ASP A 360 -7.61 -9.33 1.36
CA ASP A 360 -7.36 -7.99 0.80
C ASP A 360 -8.63 -7.11 0.87
N SER A 361 -9.83 -7.71 0.89
CA SER A 361 -11.10 -6.98 1.04
C SER A 361 -11.44 -6.73 2.52
N THR A 362 -11.20 -7.68 3.42
CA THR A 362 -11.36 -7.50 4.87
C THR A 362 -10.44 -6.40 5.39
N ILE A 363 -9.20 -6.31 4.89
CA ILE A 363 -8.26 -5.22 5.23
C ILE A 363 -8.83 -3.86 4.80
N LYS A 364 -9.26 -3.72 3.54
CA LYS A 364 -9.86 -2.47 3.02
C LYS A 364 -11.14 -2.06 3.77
N ILE A 365 -11.95 -3.02 4.18
CA ILE A 365 -13.15 -2.78 5.01
C ILE A 365 -12.73 -2.29 6.41
N GLY A 366 -11.67 -2.87 6.99
CA GLY A 366 -11.06 -2.38 8.22
C GLY A 366 -10.57 -0.94 8.12
N ASP A 367 -9.79 -0.62 7.09
CA ASP A 367 -9.28 0.74 6.83
C ASP A 367 -10.40 1.75 6.59
N ALA A 368 -11.43 1.37 5.83
CA ALA A 368 -12.60 2.21 5.58
C ALA A 368 -13.40 2.47 6.87
N ASN A 369 -13.58 1.44 7.71
CA ASN A 369 -14.27 1.56 8.99
C ASN A 369 -13.48 2.38 10.02
N ALA A 370 -12.14 2.29 10.01
CA ALA A 370 -11.26 3.13 10.82
C ALA A 370 -11.34 4.61 10.40
N ARG A 371 -11.31 4.89 9.09
CA ARG A 371 -11.51 6.24 8.54
C ARG A 371 -12.90 6.78 8.88
N LEU A 372 -13.94 5.95 8.81
CA LEU A 372 -15.31 6.31 9.20
C LEU A 372 -15.37 6.69 10.68
N LYS A 373 -14.78 5.89 11.58
CA LYS A 373 -14.68 6.20 13.02
C LYS A 373 -13.89 7.48 13.30
N GLN A 374 -12.84 7.77 12.54
CA GLN A 374 -12.09 9.02 12.65
C GLN A 374 -12.93 10.23 12.22
N ILE A 375 -13.76 10.09 11.18
CA ILE A 375 -14.69 11.13 10.71
C ILE A 375 -15.83 11.35 11.71
N GLU A 376 -16.38 10.30 12.32
CA GLU A 376 -17.37 10.42 13.41
C GLU A 376 -16.80 11.19 14.61
N VAL A 377 -15.61 10.83 15.09
CA VAL A 377 -14.96 11.55 16.22
C VAL A 377 -14.66 13.02 15.87
N ALA A 378 -14.24 13.30 14.64
CA ALA A 378 -14.04 14.68 14.17
C ALA A 378 -15.37 15.46 14.06
N LEU A 379 -16.45 14.79 13.66
CA LEU A 379 -17.80 15.37 13.59
C LEU A 379 -18.36 15.66 15.00
N ASP A 380 -18.19 14.75 15.96
CA ASP A 380 -18.61 14.95 17.35
C ASP A 380 -17.83 16.11 18.00
N ALA A 381 -16.51 16.19 17.77
CA ALA A 381 -15.69 17.30 18.21
C ALA A 381 -16.10 18.64 17.58
N ALA A 382 -16.46 18.65 16.29
CA ALA A 382 -16.97 19.84 15.61
C ALA A 382 -18.38 20.25 16.09
N GLN A 383 -19.23 19.29 16.48
CA GLN A 383 -20.54 19.57 17.08
C GLN A 383 -20.41 20.19 18.48
N LEU A 384 -19.48 19.67 19.30
CA LEU A 384 -19.16 20.25 20.61
C LEU A 384 -18.63 21.69 20.46
N ALA A 385 -17.60 21.89 19.64
CA ALA A 385 -17.05 23.22 19.39
C ALA A 385 -18.11 24.21 18.84
N LYS A 386 -19.02 23.75 17.97
CA LYS A 386 -20.16 24.55 17.50
C LYS A 386 -21.07 24.94 18.67
N HIS A 387 -21.51 23.98 19.49
CA HIS A 387 -22.36 24.24 20.64
C HIS A 387 -21.74 25.27 21.59
N ASP A 388 -20.46 25.12 21.89
CA ASP A 388 -19.74 26.05 22.77
C ASP A 388 -19.75 27.48 22.18
N THR A 389 -19.42 27.64 20.89
CA THR A 389 -19.51 28.96 20.22
C THR A 389 -20.94 29.53 20.14
N GLU A 390 -21.98 28.68 20.07
CA GLU A 390 -23.38 29.11 20.14
C GLU A 390 -23.74 29.61 21.56
N THR A 391 -23.22 28.98 22.61
CA THR A 391 -23.40 29.47 23.99
C THR A 391 -22.65 30.77 24.27
N ASP A 392 -21.41 30.92 23.79
CA ASP A 392 -20.65 32.16 23.90
C ASP A 392 -21.32 33.31 23.12
N ALA A 393 -21.83 33.03 21.91
CA ALA A 393 -22.58 34.01 21.13
C ALA A 393 -23.89 34.42 21.82
N MET A 394 -24.58 33.49 22.50
CA MET A 394 -25.75 33.79 23.31
C MET A 394 -25.41 34.70 24.50
N LEU A 395 -24.35 34.38 25.25
CA LEU A 395 -23.86 35.20 26.38
C LEU A 395 -23.39 36.59 25.93
N ALA A 396 -22.75 36.69 24.76
CA ALA A 396 -22.36 37.98 24.16
C ALA A 396 -23.60 38.82 23.78
N LYS A 397 -24.63 38.18 23.22
CA LYS A 397 -25.91 38.83 22.87
C LYS A 397 -26.67 39.31 24.10
N GLU A 398 -26.69 38.52 25.17
CA GLU A 398 -27.32 38.92 26.45
C GLU A 398 -26.61 40.16 27.03
N LYS A 399 -25.27 40.14 27.12
CA LYS A 399 -24.46 41.30 27.52
C LYS A 399 -24.73 42.53 26.65
N ALA A 400 -24.92 42.35 25.34
CA ALA A 400 -25.22 43.45 24.42
C ALA A 400 -26.62 44.05 24.66
N GLU A 401 -27.65 43.25 24.93
CA GLU A 401 -28.98 43.79 25.28
C GLU A 401 -29.02 44.43 26.68
N VAL A 402 -28.22 43.93 27.64
CA VAL A 402 -28.01 44.60 28.93
C VAL A 402 -27.38 45.99 28.72
N LEU A 403 -26.26 46.09 28.01
CA LEU A 403 -25.62 47.38 27.71
C LEU A 403 -26.54 48.33 26.93
N LYS A 404 -27.35 47.80 26.02
CA LYS A 404 -28.33 48.57 25.22
C LYS A 404 -29.53 49.05 26.04
N SER A 405 -29.95 48.34 27.09
CA SER A 405 -30.96 48.84 28.02
C SER A 405 -30.39 49.90 28.97
N GLU A 406 -29.12 49.76 29.38
CA GLU A 406 -28.39 50.77 30.16
C GLU A 406 -28.15 52.06 29.37
N VAL A 407 -27.78 51.98 28.08
CA VAL A 407 -27.69 53.15 27.19
C VAL A 407 -29.03 53.89 27.12
N LYS A 408 -30.16 53.18 26.93
CA LYS A 408 -31.50 53.80 26.93
C LYS A 408 -31.85 54.47 28.26
N ARG A 409 -31.43 53.89 29.39
CA ARG A 409 -31.61 54.49 30.72
C ARG A 409 -30.83 55.82 30.82
N ILE A 410 -29.61 55.86 30.29
CA ILE A 410 -28.77 57.05 30.24
C ILE A 410 -29.35 58.10 29.27
N GLU A 411 -29.86 57.70 28.10
CA GLU A 411 -30.55 58.58 27.14
C GLU A 411 -31.78 59.26 27.76
N LEU A 412 -32.64 58.51 28.45
CA LEU A 412 -33.81 59.05 29.16
C LEU A 412 -33.41 60.02 30.28
N MET A 413 -32.39 59.66 31.05
CA MET A 413 -31.86 60.49 32.12
C MET A 413 -31.24 61.80 31.58
N LEU A 414 -30.57 61.75 30.43
CA LEU A 414 -30.11 62.94 29.70
C LEU A 414 -31.28 63.79 29.20
N SER A 415 -32.35 63.20 28.68
CA SER A 415 -33.57 63.94 28.27
C SER A 415 -34.12 64.76 29.44
N VAL A 416 -34.34 64.12 30.60
CA VAL A 416 -34.83 64.79 31.81
C VAL A 416 -33.89 65.91 32.25
N VAL A 417 -32.57 65.72 32.20
CA VAL A 417 -31.60 66.78 32.52
C VAL A 417 -31.65 67.93 31.51
N THR A 418 -31.87 67.66 30.22
CA THR A 418 -32.05 68.72 29.21
C THR A 418 -33.39 69.46 29.35
N GLU A 419 -34.47 68.76 29.72
CA GLU A 419 -35.75 69.39 30.04
C GLU A 419 -35.67 70.26 31.29
N GLU A 420 -35.00 69.81 32.36
CA GLU A 420 -34.78 70.63 33.56
C GLU A 420 -33.91 71.85 33.24
N ARG A 421 -32.85 71.70 32.42
CA ARG A 421 -32.06 72.82 31.90
C ARG A 421 -32.92 73.84 31.15
N ASP A 422 -33.84 73.38 30.31
CA ASP A 422 -34.65 74.27 29.46
C ASP A 422 -35.83 74.89 30.22
N LYS A 423 -36.42 74.19 31.19
CA LYS A 423 -37.34 74.80 32.19
C LYS A 423 -36.63 75.90 32.98
N LEU A 424 -35.42 75.63 33.50
CA LEU A 424 -34.63 76.63 34.21
C LEU A 424 -34.25 77.82 33.31
N ARG A 425 -33.97 77.58 32.03
CA ARG A 425 -33.73 78.65 31.04
C ARG A 425 -34.98 79.49 30.82
N ASN A 426 -36.14 78.87 30.63
CA ASN A 426 -37.41 79.57 30.48
C ASN A 426 -37.73 80.40 31.73
N VAL A 427 -37.57 79.87 32.94
CA VAL A 427 -37.74 80.62 34.21
C VAL A 427 -36.77 81.79 34.31
N ILE A 428 -35.51 81.63 33.88
CA ILE A 428 -34.53 82.72 33.82
C ILE A 428 -34.94 83.80 32.82
N ASP A 429 -35.53 83.43 31.68
CA ASP A 429 -35.97 84.37 30.65
C ASP A 429 -37.34 85.01 30.96
N GLU A 430 -38.18 84.36 31.78
CA GLU A 430 -39.35 84.94 32.43
C GLU A 430 -38.96 85.94 33.53
N LEU A 431 -37.95 85.63 34.36
CA LEU A 431 -37.41 86.58 35.35
C LEU A 431 -36.79 87.84 34.69
N LYS A 432 -36.32 87.73 33.45
CA LYS A 432 -35.83 88.88 32.65
C LYS A 432 -36.96 89.71 32.03
N ARG A 433 -38.20 89.23 32.03
CA ARG A 433 -39.35 90.03 31.59
C ARG A 433 -39.69 91.05 32.70
N PRO A 434 -39.70 92.36 32.43
CA PRO A 434 -39.96 93.36 33.46
C PRO A 434 -41.36 93.19 34.05
N LYS A 435 -41.45 93.13 35.38
CA LYS A 435 -42.72 93.10 36.11
C LYS A 435 -43.33 94.49 36.21
N ASN A 436 -44.63 94.59 35.94
CA ASN A 436 -45.48 95.64 36.47
C ASN A 436 -46.48 95.02 37.45
N GLU A 437 -46.47 95.58 38.66
CA GLU A 437 -47.59 95.72 39.62
C GLU A 437 -48.25 94.49 40.31
N GLU A 438 -48.91 94.88 41.41
CA GLU A 438 -49.81 94.17 42.33
C GLU A 438 -49.28 93.02 43.19
N ALA A 439 -50.00 92.79 44.29
CA ALA A 439 -49.46 92.25 45.53
C ALA A 439 -50.48 91.40 46.30
N GLY A 440 -49.96 90.54 47.17
CA GLY A 440 -50.76 89.77 48.13
C GLY A 440 -50.77 88.27 47.86
N ASP A 441 -49.67 87.58 48.18
CA ASP A 441 -49.72 86.13 48.41
C ASP A 441 -48.60 85.60 49.34
N GLU A 442 -48.39 86.26 50.50
CA GLU A 442 -47.34 85.84 51.45
C GLU A 442 -47.59 84.40 51.97
N ALA A 443 -48.85 83.99 52.11
CA ALA A 443 -49.22 82.65 52.57
C ALA A 443 -48.90 81.54 51.56
N ALA A 444 -49.24 81.69 50.27
CA ALA A 444 -48.79 80.71 49.27
C ALA A 444 -47.27 80.79 49.08
N SER A 445 -46.68 81.99 49.14
CA SER A 445 -45.22 82.15 49.02
C SER A 445 -44.46 81.35 50.08
N GLY A 446 -44.92 81.28 51.33
CA GLY A 446 -44.26 80.49 52.39
C GLY A 446 -44.23 78.99 52.08
N ASN A 447 -45.35 78.41 51.63
CA ASN A 447 -45.42 76.99 51.31
C ASN A 447 -44.66 76.65 50.02
N VAL A 448 -44.71 77.54 49.02
CA VAL A 448 -43.92 77.44 47.78
C VAL A 448 -42.42 77.59 48.05
N VAL A 449 -42.00 78.50 48.95
CA VAL A 449 -40.61 78.63 49.38
C VAL A 449 -40.14 77.37 50.11
N GLN A 450 -40.93 76.80 51.02
CA GLN A 450 -40.54 75.57 51.71
C GLN A 450 -40.48 74.35 50.76
N GLU A 451 -41.36 74.26 49.77
CA GLU A 451 -41.29 73.24 48.73
C GLU A 451 -40.05 73.43 47.84
N LEU A 452 -39.76 74.67 47.43
CA LEU A 452 -38.57 75.06 46.67
C LEU A 452 -37.27 74.80 47.46
N GLU A 453 -37.22 75.07 48.76
CA GLU A 453 -36.09 74.73 49.63
C GLU A 453 -35.89 73.21 49.71
N SER A 454 -36.97 72.43 49.85
CA SER A 454 -36.90 70.97 49.82
C SER A 454 -36.42 70.44 48.45
N SER A 455 -36.81 71.11 47.36
CA SER A 455 -36.42 70.80 45.99
C SER A 455 -34.96 71.17 45.72
N LEU A 456 -34.52 72.32 46.24
CA LEU A 456 -33.14 72.79 46.22
C LEU A 456 -32.23 71.81 46.97
N ALA A 457 -32.57 71.43 48.20
CA ALA A 457 -31.80 70.46 48.99
C ALA A 457 -31.67 69.10 48.30
N LYS A 458 -32.75 68.60 47.66
CA LYS A 458 -32.72 67.38 46.84
C LYS A 458 -31.81 67.54 45.61
N LYS A 459 -31.92 68.68 44.90
CA LYS A 459 -31.07 68.99 43.74
C LYS A 459 -29.59 69.18 44.13
N GLU A 460 -29.29 69.79 45.28
CA GLU A 460 -27.93 69.85 45.81
C GLU A 460 -27.35 68.48 46.16
N SER A 461 -28.15 67.59 46.76
CA SER A 461 -27.72 66.22 47.05
C SER A 461 -27.40 65.47 45.76
N CYS A 462 -28.27 65.59 44.74
CA CYS A 462 -28.05 65.01 43.42
C CYS A 462 -26.82 65.62 42.71
N ILE A 463 -26.59 66.93 42.83
CA ILE A 463 -25.38 67.60 42.30
C ILE A 463 -24.11 67.06 42.97
N LYS A 464 -24.11 66.86 44.30
CA LYS A 464 -22.98 66.29 45.05
C LYS A 464 -22.69 64.85 44.62
N GLU A 465 -23.73 64.03 44.41
CA GLU A 465 -23.61 62.66 43.90
C GLU A 465 -23.06 62.64 42.46
N LEU A 466 -23.61 63.46 41.55
CA LEU A 466 -23.11 63.58 40.18
C LEU A 466 -21.67 64.13 40.11
N GLN A 467 -21.28 65.04 41.02
CA GLN A 467 -19.90 65.51 41.16
C GLN A 467 -18.96 64.40 41.63
N SER A 468 -19.39 63.56 42.58
CA SER A 468 -18.63 62.38 43.02
C SER A 468 -18.42 61.39 41.88
N ASN A 469 -19.50 61.03 41.19
CA ASN A 469 -19.47 60.08 40.07
C ASN A 469 -18.63 60.61 38.89
N LEU A 470 -18.68 61.92 38.60
CA LEU A 470 -17.84 62.55 37.59
C LEU A 470 -16.36 62.59 38.00
N HIS A 471 -16.06 62.77 39.29
CA HIS A 471 -14.69 62.70 39.80
C HIS A 471 -14.13 61.28 39.69
N GLU A 472 -14.89 60.27 40.10
CA GLU A 472 -14.49 58.86 40.00
C GLU A 472 -14.29 58.44 38.54
N GLN A 473 -15.24 58.78 37.65
CA GLN A 473 -15.10 58.51 36.21
C GLN A 473 -13.88 59.23 35.60
N LYS A 474 -13.57 60.45 36.06
CA LYS A 474 -12.35 61.15 35.64
C LYS A 474 -11.10 60.38 36.10
N GLU A 475 -11.03 59.92 37.34
CA GLU A 475 -9.89 59.12 37.81
C GLU A 475 -9.76 57.80 37.03
N VAL A 476 -10.87 57.14 36.68
CA VAL A 476 -10.87 55.94 35.82
C VAL A 476 -10.33 56.26 34.43
N ASN A 477 -10.77 57.36 33.81
CA ASN A 477 -10.25 57.81 32.52
C ASN A 477 -8.75 58.19 32.59
N ASP A 478 -8.32 58.87 33.65
CA ASP A 478 -6.92 59.25 33.88
C ASP A 478 -6.05 58.00 34.10
N ARG A 479 -6.54 56.98 34.83
CA ARG A 479 -5.89 55.66 34.96
C ARG A 479 -5.74 54.98 33.59
N GLN A 480 -6.83 54.84 32.84
CA GLN A 480 -6.84 54.22 31.51
C GLN A 480 -5.95 54.95 30.50
N HIS A 481 -5.91 56.28 30.51
CA HIS A 481 -5.05 57.05 29.61
C HIS A 481 -3.56 56.85 29.93
N ASN A 482 -3.19 56.81 31.22
CA ASN A 482 -1.82 56.50 31.64
C ASN A 482 -1.44 55.04 31.32
N GLU A 483 -2.37 54.10 31.44
CA GLU A 483 -2.19 52.70 31.03
C GLU A 483 -1.94 52.60 29.52
N ILE A 484 -2.83 53.14 28.68
CA ILE A 484 -2.68 53.16 27.21
C ILE A 484 -1.36 53.78 26.78
N LYS A 485 -0.93 54.88 27.44
CA LYS A 485 0.38 55.50 27.18
C LYS A 485 1.54 54.56 27.51
N LEU A 486 1.48 53.86 28.65
CA LEU A 486 2.48 52.88 29.07
C LEU A 486 2.51 51.63 28.16
N LEU A 487 1.35 51.18 27.66
CA LEU A 487 1.27 50.16 26.60
C LEU A 487 1.99 50.63 25.32
N HIS A 488 1.72 51.87 24.89
CA HIS A 488 2.30 52.44 23.67
C HIS A 488 3.83 52.62 23.79
N ASP A 489 4.33 53.09 24.93
CA ASP A 489 5.77 53.23 25.17
C ASP A 489 6.47 51.86 25.21
N ARG A 490 5.85 50.82 25.79
CA ARG A 490 6.39 49.44 25.79
C ARG A 490 6.39 48.83 24.38
N LEU A 491 5.32 49.02 23.60
CA LEU A 491 5.24 48.59 22.20
C LEU A 491 6.34 49.25 21.33
N ASN A 492 6.59 50.55 21.53
CA ASN A 492 7.69 51.26 20.88
C ASN A 492 9.09 50.80 21.34
N ASN A 493 9.22 50.25 22.54
CA ASN A 493 10.47 49.64 23.01
C ASN A 493 10.70 48.27 22.37
N GLU A 494 9.69 47.40 22.35
CA GLU A 494 9.80 46.08 21.70
C GLU A 494 9.97 46.20 20.17
N ALA A 495 9.31 47.17 19.51
CA ALA A 495 9.55 47.46 18.09
C ALA A 495 10.99 47.96 17.79
N ARG A 496 11.69 48.56 18.77
CA ARG A 496 13.12 48.89 18.67
C ARG A 496 14.01 47.67 18.98
N ARG A 497 13.58 46.82 19.92
CA ARG A 497 14.28 45.60 20.34
C ARG A 497 14.32 44.54 19.25
N ILE A 498 13.18 44.27 18.60
CA ILE A 498 13.06 43.37 17.45
C ILE A 498 14.07 43.77 16.37
N LYS A 499 14.09 45.06 15.98
CA LYS A 499 15.06 45.62 15.03
C LYS A 499 16.52 45.52 15.46
N SER A 500 16.81 45.35 16.76
CA SER A 500 18.17 45.07 17.23
C SER A 500 18.52 43.60 17.06
N LEU A 501 17.59 42.70 17.39
CA LEU A 501 17.75 41.25 17.31
C LEU A 501 17.81 40.75 15.86
N GLU A 502 17.02 41.34 14.93
CA GLU A 502 17.10 41.08 13.49
C GLU A 502 18.55 41.27 12.98
N ARG A 503 19.16 42.42 13.29
CA ARG A 503 20.55 42.74 12.91
C ARG A 503 21.60 41.89 13.63
N GLU A 504 21.26 41.26 14.74
CA GLU A 504 22.12 40.31 15.44
C GLU A 504 22.02 38.92 14.81
N SER A 505 20.81 38.49 14.42
CA SER A 505 20.57 37.30 13.61
C SER A 505 21.31 37.37 12.27
N ASP A 506 21.23 38.49 11.54
CA ASP A 506 21.97 38.68 10.28
C ASP A 506 23.50 38.50 10.45
N ARG A 507 24.04 38.99 11.58
CA ARG A 507 25.47 38.84 11.92
C ARG A 507 25.81 37.40 12.26
N LEU A 508 24.99 36.73 13.08
CA LEU A 508 25.21 35.34 13.47
C LEU A 508 25.08 34.39 12.28
N CYS A 509 24.12 34.60 11.38
CA CYS A 509 24.03 33.86 10.12
C CYS A 509 25.29 34.07 9.25
N SER A 510 25.78 35.31 9.16
CA SER A 510 27.02 35.62 8.43
C SER A 510 28.26 34.96 9.06
N GLU A 511 28.33 34.89 10.40
CA GLU A 511 29.39 34.22 11.13
C GLU A 511 29.31 32.69 10.98
N ILE A 512 28.11 32.11 11.04
CA ILE A 512 27.87 30.68 10.80
C ILE A 512 28.36 30.30 9.39
N SER A 513 27.95 31.02 8.33
CA SER A 513 28.42 30.71 6.97
C SER A 513 29.94 30.86 6.80
N LEU A 514 30.58 31.79 7.53
CA LEU A 514 32.05 31.91 7.56
C LEU A 514 32.72 30.73 8.29
N LEU A 515 32.13 30.25 9.37
CA LEU A 515 32.61 29.08 10.12
C LEU A 515 32.38 27.77 9.36
N GLU A 516 31.25 27.62 8.67
CA GLU A 516 30.94 26.50 7.77
C GLU A 516 31.91 26.44 6.59
N SER A 517 32.25 27.58 5.98
CA SER A 517 33.29 27.67 4.94
C SER A 517 34.65 27.19 5.46
N LYS A 518 35.08 27.66 6.64
CA LYS A 518 36.33 27.22 7.30
C LYS A 518 36.32 25.72 7.62
N LEU A 519 35.22 25.20 8.15
CA LEU A 519 35.03 23.76 8.42
C LEU A 519 35.11 22.93 7.13
N GLY A 520 34.52 23.41 6.03
CA GLY A 520 34.59 22.79 4.71
C GLY A 520 36.01 22.72 4.14
N HIS A 521 36.77 23.81 4.25
CA HIS A 521 38.18 23.86 3.84
C HIS A 521 39.11 23.07 4.78
N GLY A 522 38.73 22.89 6.04
CA GLY A 522 39.44 22.05 7.01
C GLY A 522 40.19 22.83 8.09
N ASP A 523 39.92 24.12 8.25
CA ASP A 523 40.52 25.01 9.25
C ASP A 523 39.95 24.77 10.67
N TYR A 524 40.13 23.55 11.19
CA TYR A 524 39.68 23.15 12.53
C TYR A 524 40.78 22.43 13.32
N SER A 525 40.82 22.66 14.64
CA SER A 525 41.72 21.93 15.53
C SER A 525 41.19 20.52 15.76
N ALA A 526 41.85 19.52 15.17
CA ALA A 526 41.51 18.10 15.34
C ALA A 526 41.61 17.61 16.80
N ALA A 527 42.27 18.35 17.69
CA ALA A 527 42.29 18.08 19.14
C ALA A 527 40.98 18.47 19.84
N ASN A 528 40.35 19.57 19.41
CA ASN A 528 39.14 20.11 20.06
C ASN A 528 37.85 19.75 19.31
N THR A 529 37.92 19.48 18.00
CA THR A 529 36.73 19.32 17.15
C THR A 529 36.83 18.06 16.28
N LYS A 530 36.03 17.04 16.60
CA LYS A 530 35.91 15.81 15.81
C LYS A 530 34.96 16.00 14.63
N VAL A 531 35.41 16.72 13.60
CA VAL A 531 34.62 16.95 12.37
C VAL A 531 34.51 15.63 11.58
N LEU A 532 33.32 15.03 11.60
CA LEU A 532 32.98 13.86 10.80
C LEU A 532 32.73 14.28 9.35
N ARG A 533 33.81 14.42 8.57
CA ARG A 533 33.71 14.55 7.12
C ARG A 533 33.20 13.22 6.53
N MET A 534 31.89 13.14 6.33
CA MET A 534 31.32 12.27 5.30
C MET A 534 31.85 12.75 3.95
N VAL A 535 33.00 12.20 3.54
CA VAL A 535 33.50 12.35 2.17
C VAL A 535 32.49 11.65 1.28
N ASN A 536 31.62 12.45 0.64
CA ASN A 536 30.72 11.96 -0.40
C ASN A 536 31.56 11.16 -1.41
N THR A 537 31.18 9.92 -1.65
CA THR A 537 31.98 8.95 -2.42
C THR A 537 32.15 9.32 -3.89
N LEU A 538 31.59 10.44 -4.35
CA LEU A 538 31.62 10.98 -5.71
C LEU A 538 32.99 10.89 -6.44
N ALA A 539 34.11 10.98 -5.71
CA ALA A 539 35.44 10.72 -6.29
C ALA A 539 35.64 9.22 -6.62
N VAL A 540 35.43 8.34 -5.64
CA VAL A 540 35.48 6.88 -5.78
C VAL A 540 34.40 6.37 -6.75
N ASP A 541 33.21 6.98 -6.75
CA ASP A 541 32.13 6.66 -7.68
C ASP A 541 32.45 7.11 -9.11
N ASN A 542 33.22 8.19 -9.30
CA ASN A 542 33.73 8.58 -10.62
C ASN A 542 34.87 7.66 -11.09
N GLU A 543 35.83 7.31 -10.23
CA GLU A 543 36.87 6.33 -10.54
C GLU A 543 36.25 4.95 -10.87
N ALA A 544 35.24 4.52 -10.10
CA ALA A 544 34.49 3.30 -10.37
C ALA A 544 33.70 3.39 -11.68
N LYS A 545 33.01 4.50 -11.99
CA LYS A 545 32.33 4.71 -13.27
C LYS A 545 33.30 4.68 -14.45
N GLN A 546 34.42 5.39 -14.37
CA GLN A 546 35.45 5.39 -15.42
C GLN A 546 36.05 3.99 -15.61
N THR A 547 36.26 3.25 -14.52
CA THR A 547 36.69 1.84 -14.59
C THR A 547 35.63 0.95 -15.24
N ILE A 548 34.35 1.18 -14.95
CA ILE A 548 33.22 0.45 -15.56
C ILE A 548 33.09 0.80 -17.05
N GLU A 549 33.21 2.06 -17.47
CA GLU A 549 33.21 2.46 -18.89
C GLU A 549 34.42 1.91 -19.65
N ALA A 550 35.61 1.92 -19.04
CA ALA A 550 36.80 1.28 -19.60
C ALA A 550 36.59 -0.23 -19.79
N LEU A 551 36.06 -0.92 -18.78
CA LEU A 551 35.74 -2.35 -18.88
C LEU A 551 34.62 -2.62 -19.90
N GLN A 552 33.59 -1.78 -19.99
CA GLN A 552 32.51 -1.92 -20.99
C GLN A 552 33.03 -1.71 -22.42
N THR A 553 33.90 -0.72 -22.64
CA THR A 553 34.51 -0.48 -23.96
C THR A 553 35.50 -1.57 -24.35
N GLU A 554 36.27 -2.14 -23.40
CA GLU A 554 37.08 -3.34 -23.67
C GLU A 554 36.21 -4.59 -23.93
N LEU A 555 35.10 -4.77 -23.22
CA LEU A 555 34.16 -5.88 -23.44
C LEU A 555 33.48 -5.76 -24.81
N GLN A 556 33.10 -4.57 -25.23
CA GLN A 556 32.58 -4.31 -26.57
C GLN A 556 33.64 -4.56 -27.65
N LYS A 557 34.86 -4.04 -27.47
CA LYS A 557 36.00 -4.23 -28.38
C LYS A 557 36.49 -5.69 -28.45
N THR A 558 36.23 -6.49 -27.41
CA THR A 558 36.50 -7.94 -27.44
C THR A 558 35.37 -8.75 -28.06
N LYS A 559 34.09 -8.34 -27.91
CA LYS A 559 32.98 -8.88 -28.71
C LYS A 559 33.20 -8.66 -30.21
N GLU A 560 33.55 -7.45 -30.62
CA GLU A 560 33.82 -7.12 -32.04
C GLU A 560 34.97 -7.95 -32.60
N LYS A 561 36.05 -8.14 -31.83
CA LYS A 561 37.14 -9.06 -32.19
C LYS A 561 36.70 -10.52 -32.26
N LEU A 562 35.83 -10.97 -31.37
CA LEU A 562 35.34 -12.35 -31.35
C LEU A 562 34.42 -12.61 -32.54
N GLN A 563 33.54 -11.67 -32.88
CA GLN A 563 32.72 -11.70 -34.09
C GLN A 563 33.58 -11.72 -35.36
N ALA A 564 34.59 -10.86 -35.47
CA ALA A 564 35.53 -10.89 -36.60
C ALA A 564 36.32 -12.22 -36.68
N LEU A 565 36.59 -12.87 -35.55
CA LEU A 565 37.23 -14.19 -35.49
C LEU A 565 36.25 -15.31 -35.89
N GLU A 566 34.96 -15.16 -35.62
CA GLU A 566 33.87 -16.07 -36.05
C GLU A 566 33.57 -15.93 -37.56
N GLU A 567 33.63 -14.71 -38.09
CA GLU A 567 33.60 -14.41 -39.53
C GLU A 567 34.83 -15.02 -40.23
N LEU A 568 36.04 -14.92 -39.65
CA LEU A 568 37.24 -15.60 -40.16
C LEU A 568 37.17 -17.14 -40.03
N LYS A 569 36.58 -17.66 -38.96
CA LYS A 569 36.32 -19.11 -38.75
C LYS A 569 35.37 -19.68 -39.80
N SER A 570 34.53 -18.84 -40.40
CA SER A 570 33.66 -19.19 -41.53
C SER A 570 34.42 -19.34 -42.86
N GLN A 571 35.72 -18.99 -42.92
CA GLN A 571 36.55 -19.02 -44.14
C GLN A 571 37.77 -19.94 -44.08
N SER A 572 38.15 -20.49 -42.92
CA SER A 572 39.30 -21.41 -42.79
C SER A 572 38.99 -22.60 -41.87
N GLY A 573 38.97 -23.81 -42.45
CA GLY A 573 38.54 -25.03 -41.78
C GLY A 573 39.60 -25.78 -40.96
N ASP A 574 40.89 -25.44 -41.09
CA ASP A 574 42.00 -26.29 -40.62
C ASP A 574 42.90 -25.63 -39.56
N THR A 575 42.31 -24.91 -38.61
CA THR A 575 43.05 -24.31 -37.47
C THR A 575 42.39 -24.57 -36.10
N GLY A 576 41.20 -25.18 -36.06
CA GLY A 576 40.43 -25.37 -34.83
C GLY A 576 41.16 -26.16 -33.72
N LYS A 577 41.81 -27.28 -34.06
CA LYS A 577 42.43 -28.19 -33.07
C LYS A 577 43.54 -27.55 -32.24
N LEU A 578 44.28 -26.57 -32.77
CA LEU A 578 45.30 -25.85 -32.00
C LEU A 578 44.67 -24.80 -31.06
N VAL A 579 43.61 -24.15 -31.55
CA VAL A 579 42.89 -23.09 -30.84
C VAL A 579 42.13 -23.66 -29.64
N ASP A 580 41.45 -24.80 -29.77
CA ASP A 580 40.70 -25.43 -28.68
C ASP A 580 41.60 -25.84 -27.51
N SER A 581 42.84 -26.28 -27.79
CA SER A 581 43.86 -26.59 -26.77
C SER A 581 44.25 -25.33 -25.97
N TYR A 582 44.57 -24.24 -26.67
CA TYR A 582 44.95 -22.96 -26.05
C TYR A 582 43.78 -22.32 -25.25
N ILE A 583 42.55 -22.43 -25.76
CA ILE A 583 41.34 -21.98 -25.05
C ILE A 583 41.13 -22.80 -23.78
N SER A 584 41.28 -24.12 -23.83
CA SER A 584 41.11 -25.01 -22.67
C SER A 584 42.09 -24.69 -21.54
N GLU A 585 43.38 -24.50 -21.86
CA GLU A 585 44.40 -24.11 -20.87
C GLU A 585 44.09 -22.75 -20.24
N LYS A 586 43.58 -21.79 -21.03
CA LYS A 586 43.22 -20.45 -20.57
C LYS A 586 41.96 -20.46 -19.69
N ILE A 587 40.97 -21.31 -20.01
CA ILE A 587 39.80 -21.56 -19.16
C ILE A 587 40.22 -22.16 -17.82
N MET A 588 41.18 -23.10 -17.80
CA MET A 588 41.69 -23.68 -16.56
C MET A 588 42.34 -22.63 -15.66
N LYS A 589 43.20 -21.77 -16.23
CA LYS A 589 43.84 -20.65 -15.50
C LYS A 589 42.84 -19.62 -14.98
N LEU A 590 41.77 -19.33 -15.73
CA LEU A 590 40.69 -18.45 -15.27
C LEU A 590 39.87 -19.08 -14.12
N LYS A 591 39.57 -20.38 -14.18
CA LYS A 591 38.91 -21.10 -13.07
C LYS A 591 39.75 -21.10 -11.80
N GLU A 592 41.06 -21.27 -11.91
CA GLU A 592 41.98 -21.18 -10.78
C GLU A 592 42.01 -19.76 -10.19
N GLN A 593 42.08 -18.72 -11.03
CA GLN A 593 41.99 -17.33 -10.59
C GLN A 593 40.67 -17.03 -9.86
N ILE A 594 39.52 -17.46 -10.40
CA ILE A 594 38.21 -17.35 -9.75
C ILE A 594 38.24 -18.01 -8.36
N ALA A 595 38.71 -19.25 -8.25
CA ALA A 595 38.82 -19.95 -6.96
C ALA A 595 39.76 -19.26 -5.95
N THR A 596 40.79 -18.53 -6.41
CA THR A 596 41.62 -17.70 -5.51
C THR A 596 40.94 -16.39 -5.08
N LEU A 597 40.08 -15.83 -5.93
CA LEU A 597 39.30 -14.62 -5.66
C LEU A 597 38.13 -14.92 -4.70
N GLU A 598 37.39 -16.01 -4.91
CA GLU A 598 36.36 -16.50 -3.98
C GLU A 598 36.97 -16.75 -2.59
N LYS A 599 38.13 -17.43 -2.52
CA LYS A 599 38.89 -17.61 -1.28
C LYS A 599 39.42 -16.29 -0.68
N ARG A 600 39.53 -15.20 -1.44
CA ARG A 600 39.88 -13.86 -0.92
C ARG A 600 38.64 -13.12 -0.42
N GLU A 601 37.52 -13.21 -1.15
CA GLU A 601 36.24 -12.64 -0.77
C GLU A 601 35.74 -13.22 0.57
N GLU A 602 35.81 -14.54 0.76
CA GLU A 602 35.38 -15.18 2.01
C GLU A 602 36.29 -14.82 3.20
N ARG A 603 37.57 -14.55 2.94
CA ARG A 603 38.50 -13.95 3.92
C ARG A 603 38.17 -12.49 4.24
N TYR A 604 37.66 -11.72 3.28
CA TYR A 604 37.16 -10.37 3.56
C TYR A 604 35.82 -10.38 4.30
N LYS A 605 34.89 -11.28 4.01
CA LYS A 605 33.63 -11.44 4.76
C LYS A 605 33.88 -11.78 6.23
N THR A 606 34.78 -12.73 6.50
CA THR A 606 35.15 -13.11 7.88
C THR A 606 35.85 -11.97 8.63
N VAL A 607 36.85 -11.31 8.02
CA VAL A 607 37.49 -10.12 8.61
C VAL A 607 36.49 -8.98 8.85
N PHE A 608 35.54 -8.77 7.94
CA PHE A 608 34.51 -7.73 8.07
C PHE A 608 33.51 -8.06 9.19
N ALA A 609 33.12 -9.33 9.35
CA ALA A 609 32.29 -9.79 10.44
C ALA A 609 32.98 -9.58 11.81
N ASP A 610 34.26 -9.91 11.94
CA ASP A 610 35.05 -9.63 13.15
C ASP A 610 35.15 -8.12 13.44
N ARG A 611 35.41 -7.30 12.42
CA ARG A 611 35.48 -5.83 12.60
C ARG A 611 34.14 -5.23 12.98
N ILE A 612 33.03 -5.72 12.43
CA ILE A 612 31.67 -5.35 12.87
C ILE A 612 31.41 -5.83 14.31
N SER A 613 31.84 -7.03 14.69
CA SER A 613 31.69 -7.56 16.05
C SER A 613 32.41 -6.68 17.09
N VAL A 614 33.65 -6.27 16.80
CA VAL A 614 34.41 -5.31 17.61
C VAL A 614 33.73 -3.93 17.65
N PHE A 615 33.26 -3.41 16.50
CA PHE A 615 32.54 -2.13 16.46
C PHE A 615 31.25 -2.14 17.28
N ARG A 616 30.41 -3.19 17.15
CA ARG A 616 29.19 -3.34 17.96
C ARG A 616 29.52 -3.38 19.46
N ARG A 617 30.58 -4.10 19.85
CA ARG A 617 31.02 -4.15 21.25
C ARG A 617 31.41 -2.76 21.77
N ALA A 618 32.22 -2.02 21.02
CA ALA A 618 32.58 -0.65 21.38
C ALA A 618 31.36 0.28 21.46
N CYS A 619 30.36 0.13 20.58
CA CYS A 619 29.10 0.87 20.68
C CYS A 619 28.28 0.50 21.93
N CYS A 620 28.19 -0.78 22.30
CA CYS A 620 27.55 -1.20 23.55
C CYS A 620 28.26 -0.60 24.78
N GLU A 621 29.60 -0.58 24.78
CA GLU A 621 30.42 -0.03 25.87
C GLU A 621 30.33 1.51 25.96
N LEU A 622 30.21 2.21 24.83
CA LEU A 622 30.10 3.68 24.77
C LEU A 622 28.68 4.22 25.04
N PHE A 623 27.64 3.49 24.65
CA PHE A 623 26.26 4.02 24.60
C PHE A 623 25.23 3.18 25.38
N GLY A 624 25.60 2.02 25.91
CA GLY A 624 24.73 1.20 26.77
C GLY A 624 23.62 0.41 26.05
N TYR A 625 23.48 0.54 24.73
CA TYR A 625 22.51 -0.21 23.92
C TYR A 625 23.18 -0.95 22.75
N LYS A 626 22.53 -2.03 22.30
CA LYS A 626 23.06 -2.92 21.26
C LYS A 626 22.69 -2.44 19.85
N VAL A 627 23.70 -2.17 19.03
CA VAL A 627 23.51 -1.73 17.62
C VAL A 627 23.56 -2.94 16.69
N ASP A 628 22.41 -3.38 16.16
CA ASP A 628 22.35 -4.50 15.21
C ASP A 628 22.31 -4.03 13.75
N ILE A 629 23.50 -3.88 13.16
CA ILE A 629 23.68 -3.51 11.74
C ILE A 629 23.32 -4.70 10.84
N PHE A 630 22.21 -4.61 10.09
CA PHE A 630 21.84 -5.60 9.08
C PHE A 630 22.61 -5.37 7.78
N VAL A 631 23.61 -6.22 7.50
CA VAL A 631 24.26 -6.27 6.19
C VAL A 631 23.31 -6.92 5.19
N ARG A 632 22.67 -6.10 4.35
CA ARG A 632 21.80 -6.56 3.27
C ARG A 632 22.65 -7.33 2.25
N LYS A 633 22.48 -8.66 2.17
CA LYS A 633 23.08 -9.46 1.09
C LYS A 633 22.58 -8.91 -0.25
N MET A 634 23.50 -8.47 -1.10
CA MET A 634 23.25 -8.41 -2.53
C MET A 634 23.41 -9.83 -3.07
N ASN A 635 22.38 -10.31 -3.75
CA ASN A 635 22.41 -11.47 -4.64
C ASN A 635 22.35 -10.94 -6.08
#